data_AF-A0A352BVG7-F1
#
_entry.id   AF-A0A352BVG7-F1
#
_cell.length_a   1.000
_cell.length_b   1.000
_cell.length_c   1.000
_cell.angle_alpha   90.00
_cell.angle_beta   90.00
_cell.angle_gamma   90.00
#
_symmetry.space_group_name_H-M   'P 1'
#
loop_
_entity.id
_entity.type
_entity.pdbx_description
1 polymer ?
#
loop_
_entity_poly.entity_id
_entity_poly.type
_entity_poly.pdbx_seq_one_letter_code
_entity_poly.pdbx_strand_id
1 'polypeptide(L)'
;MALIPPHYLNSVVSIEVERKNDKGELEKVSIATGFLVGKKTGKANEKGSPLFKVFLVTNRHVFYNEKTKIFLKEVHFRFNTTENTSQYFKTGLLKIDGTPLWLQHENKKVDLAVLPINLKVIKDAKVEYHFFNTTDLFFAKDFKEKKISTGDGLFVLGFPMNISGKSKNFVIVRQGIIARVDEEVLEDCFYYIDASAYPGNSGGPVIHKPEVVAIGETGSNSSAGLVGVVSAGVTYSDVAVSQQTGEAKIIFTEQTGLVKVVPIELIYEIIDKFMTPKTLPEEAKVENAGKEKAA
;
A
#
# COMPACT_ATOMS: atom_id res chain seq x y z
N MET A 1 11.45 24.04 2.28
CA MET A 1 10.10 23.51 1.93
C MET A 1 10.17 22.00 1.88
N ALA A 2 9.12 21.28 2.25
CA ALA A 2 9.06 19.82 2.12
C ALA A 2 8.82 19.43 0.65
N LEU A 3 9.53 18.42 0.15
CA LEU A 3 9.41 17.96 -1.24
C LEU A 3 8.18 17.07 -1.46
N ILE A 4 7.80 16.28 -0.46
CA ILE A 4 6.57 15.49 -0.47
C ILE A 4 5.39 16.35 -0.02
N PRO A 5 4.27 16.37 -0.76
CA PRO A 5 3.04 17.02 -0.30
C PRO A 5 2.59 16.42 1.04
N PRO A 6 2.43 17.21 2.12
CA PRO A 6 2.14 16.66 3.46
C PRO A 6 0.86 15.83 3.52
N HIS A 7 -0.15 16.18 2.71
CA HIS A 7 -1.42 15.45 2.65
C HIS A 7 -1.28 14.04 2.08
N TYR A 8 -0.23 13.71 1.32
CA TYR A 8 0.02 12.33 0.90
C TYR A 8 0.23 11.41 2.11
N LEU A 9 0.84 11.89 3.19
CA LEU A 9 1.02 11.10 4.42
C LEU A 9 -0.32 10.71 5.06
N ASN A 10 -1.36 11.55 4.90
CA ASN A 10 -2.70 11.29 5.41
C ASN A 10 -3.48 10.26 4.57
N SER A 11 -2.93 9.79 3.45
CA SER A 11 -3.52 8.68 2.68
C SER A 11 -3.03 7.31 3.12
N VAL A 12 -1.95 7.25 3.91
CA VAL A 12 -1.27 6.00 4.29
C VAL A 12 -1.88 5.44 5.57
N VAL A 13 -2.14 4.13 5.59
CA VAL A 13 -2.87 3.43 6.64
C VAL A 13 -2.04 2.26 7.15
N SER A 14 -1.92 2.13 8.47
CA SER A 14 -1.30 0.96 9.09
C SER A 14 -2.33 -0.17 9.15
N ILE A 15 -1.96 -1.35 8.64
CA ILE A 15 -2.77 -2.56 8.69
C ILE A 15 -2.22 -3.45 9.79
N GLU A 16 -3.01 -3.64 10.84
CA GLU A 16 -2.56 -4.28 12.07
C GLU A 16 -3.40 -5.53 12.39
N VAL A 17 -2.80 -6.48 13.09
CA VAL A 17 -3.48 -7.68 13.63
C VAL A 17 -3.19 -7.80 15.12
N GLU A 18 -4.09 -8.44 15.85
CA GLU A 18 -3.85 -8.77 17.25
C GLU A 18 -2.95 -10.01 17.35
N ARG A 19 -1.87 -9.90 18.13
CA ARG A 19 -0.97 -11.00 18.48
C ARG A 19 -0.72 -11.01 19.97
N LYS A 20 -0.38 -12.18 20.52
CA LYS A 20 0.11 -12.25 21.90
C LYS A 20 1.60 -11.96 21.91
N ASN A 21 2.03 -11.06 22.78
CA ASN A 21 3.45 -10.82 23.06
C ASN A 21 4.04 -11.95 23.91
N ASP A 22 5.35 -11.88 24.21
CA ASP A 22 6.06 -12.89 25.01
C ASP A 22 5.50 -13.07 26.44
N LYS A 23 4.73 -12.09 26.93
CA LYS A 23 4.05 -12.12 28.23
C LYS A 23 2.62 -12.66 28.15
N GLY A 24 2.16 -13.02 26.95
CA GLY A 24 0.80 -13.53 26.71
C GLY A 24 -0.27 -12.45 26.58
N GLU A 25 0.11 -11.16 26.61
CA GLU A 25 -0.80 -10.03 26.48
C GLU A 25 -1.12 -9.76 25.00
N LEU A 26 -2.37 -9.39 24.69
CA LEU A 26 -2.75 -9.03 23.33
C LEU A 26 -2.21 -7.64 22.98
N GLU A 27 -1.46 -7.57 21.90
CA GLU A 27 -0.96 -6.35 21.29
C GLU A 27 -1.38 -6.25 19.83
N LYS A 28 -1.60 -5.02 19.36
CA LYS A 28 -1.83 -4.73 17.94
C LYS A 28 -0.47 -4.54 17.28
N VAL A 29 -0.21 -5.33 16.24
CA VAL A 29 1.06 -5.34 15.51
C VAL A 29 0.78 -5.02 14.05
N SER A 30 1.41 -3.96 13.54
CA SER A 30 1.40 -3.62 12.13
C SER A 30 2.12 -4.71 11.33
N ILE A 31 1.42 -5.25 10.36
CA ILE A 31 1.91 -6.30 9.47
C ILE A 31 2.17 -5.78 8.06
N ALA A 32 1.54 -4.67 7.68
CA ALA A 32 1.58 -4.13 6.34
C ALA A 32 1.13 -2.67 6.30
N THR A 33 1.29 -2.07 5.14
CA THR A 33 0.80 -0.74 4.81
C THR A 33 -0.33 -0.86 3.79
N GLY A 34 -1.31 0.02 3.88
CA GLY A 34 -2.24 0.30 2.80
C GLY A 34 -2.35 1.80 2.54
N PHE A 35 -3.08 2.18 1.51
CA PHE A 35 -3.35 3.59 1.23
C PHE A 35 -4.70 3.79 0.55
N LEU A 36 -5.22 5.01 0.61
CA LEU A 36 -6.54 5.34 0.07
C LEU A 36 -6.47 5.85 -1.38
N VAL A 37 -7.34 5.32 -2.23
CA VAL A 37 -7.56 5.75 -3.61
C VAL A 37 -9.05 6.07 -3.82
N GLY A 38 -9.33 7.16 -4.55
CA GLY A 38 -10.68 7.58 -4.91
C GLY A 38 -10.96 7.45 -6.41
N LYS A 39 -12.08 6.82 -6.77
CA LYS A 39 -12.64 6.83 -8.13
C LYS A 39 -13.86 7.73 -8.18
N LYS A 40 -13.91 8.63 -9.16
CA LYS A 40 -15.11 9.45 -9.43
C LYS A 40 -16.29 8.54 -9.76
N THR A 41 -17.45 8.81 -9.18
CA THR A 41 -18.69 8.05 -9.40
C THR A 41 -19.49 8.54 -10.61
N GLY A 42 -19.08 9.66 -11.23
CA GLY A 42 -19.85 10.37 -12.25
C GLY A 42 -21.01 11.21 -11.69
N LYS A 43 -21.30 11.10 -10.39
CA LYS A 43 -22.29 11.93 -9.68
C LYS A 43 -21.60 13.12 -9.02
N ALA A 44 -22.37 14.18 -8.77
CA ALA A 44 -21.95 15.34 -7.99
C ALA A 44 -22.86 15.51 -6.76
N ASN A 45 -22.35 16.20 -5.74
CA ASN A 45 -23.17 16.64 -4.62
C ASN A 45 -24.04 17.85 -5.03
N GLU A 46 -24.89 18.32 -4.11
CA GLU A 46 -25.76 19.49 -4.31
C GLU A 46 -24.99 20.78 -4.66
N LYS A 47 -23.70 20.85 -4.31
CA LYS A 47 -22.81 21.98 -4.62
C LYS A 47 -22.01 21.78 -5.93
N GLY A 48 -22.34 20.76 -6.72
CA GLY A 48 -21.65 20.44 -7.98
C GLY A 48 -20.27 19.80 -7.82
N SER A 49 -19.82 19.48 -6.60
CA SER A 49 -18.53 18.81 -6.38
C SER A 49 -18.63 17.32 -6.70
N PRO A 50 -17.63 16.73 -7.40
CA PRO A 50 -17.66 15.33 -7.78
C PRO A 50 -17.66 14.41 -6.55
N LEU A 51 -18.49 13.36 -6.61
CA LEU A 51 -18.54 12.31 -5.60
C LEU A 51 -17.55 11.21 -5.94
N PHE A 52 -16.84 10.72 -4.92
CA PHE A 52 -15.86 9.65 -5.04
C PHE A 52 -16.28 8.43 -4.23
N LYS A 53 -16.04 7.24 -4.79
CA LYS A 53 -15.99 5.98 -4.03
C LYS A 53 -14.52 5.76 -3.65
N VAL A 54 -14.28 5.49 -2.37
CA VAL A 54 -12.92 5.34 -1.83
C VAL A 54 -12.63 3.89 -1.49
N PHE A 55 -11.39 3.51 -1.75
CA PHE A 55 -10.89 2.16 -1.58
C PHE A 55 -9.58 2.21 -0.81
N LEU A 56 -9.36 1.21 0.03
CA LEU A 56 -8.04 0.89 0.57
C LEU A 56 -7.35 -0.08 -0.39
N VAL A 57 -6.12 0.24 -0.74
CA VAL A 57 -5.24 -0.60 -1.56
C VAL A 57 -4.13 -1.16 -0.68
N THR A 58 -3.80 -2.43 -0.86
CA THR A 58 -2.61 -3.10 -0.29
C THR A 58 -2.21 -4.28 -1.17
N ASN A 59 -1.26 -5.12 -0.75
CA ASN A 59 -0.93 -6.35 -1.48
C ASN A 59 -1.94 -7.48 -1.19
N ARG A 60 -2.12 -8.38 -2.17
CA ARG A 60 -2.94 -9.58 -1.98
C ARG A 60 -2.41 -10.45 -0.85
N HIS A 61 -1.09 -10.62 -0.75
CA HIS A 61 -0.49 -11.49 0.26
C HIS A 61 -0.72 -11.02 1.72
N VAL A 62 -1.13 -9.77 1.93
CA VAL A 62 -1.49 -9.23 3.25
C VAL A 62 -2.81 -9.82 3.74
N PHE A 63 -3.78 -10.02 2.84
CA PHE A 63 -5.10 -10.56 3.16
C PHE A 63 -5.24 -12.05 2.85
N TYR A 64 -4.31 -12.62 2.09
CA TYR A 64 -4.35 -14.02 1.68
C TYR A 64 -2.97 -14.67 1.72
N ASN A 65 -2.84 -15.75 2.51
CA ASN A 65 -1.61 -16.52 2.54
C ASN A 65 -1.60 -17.56 1.42
N GLU A 66 -0.78 -17.32 0.40
CA GLU A 66 -0.66 -18.23 -0.76
C GLU A 66 -0.15 -19.63 -0.42
N LYS A 67 0.64 -19.79 0.65
CA LYS A 67 1.19 -21.11 1.03
C LYS A 67 0.16 -21.96 1.74
N THR A 68 -0.59 -21.37 2.68
CA THR A 68 -1.60 -22.08 3.46
C THR A 68 -2.98 -22.07 2.80
N LYS A 69 -3.17 -21.24 1.77
CA LYS A 69 -4.45 -20.98 1.10
C LYS A 69 -5.53 -20.44 2.05
N ILE A 70 -5.11 -19.72 3.09
CA ILE A 70 -5.99 -19.17 4.13
C ILE A 70 -6.16 -17.67 3.94
N PHE A 71 -7.42 -17.22 3.99
CA PHE A 71 -7.77 -15.81 4.09
C PHE A 71 -7.61 -15.29 5.51
N LEU A 72 -7.03 -14.10 5.63
CA LEU A 72 -7.09 -13.33 6.86
C LEU A 72 -8.54 -12.90 7.09
N LYS A 73 -9.08 -13.17 8.28
CA LYS A 73 -10.50 -12.92 8.58
C LYS A 73 -10.77 -11.47 8.96
N GLU A 74 -9.81 -10.83 9.60
CA GLU A 74 -9.98 -9.54 10.25
C GLU A 74 -8.65 -8.79 10.38
N VAL A 75 -8.73 -7.47 10.30
CA VAL A 75 -7.62 -6.54 10.52
C VAL A 75 -8.11 -5.31 11.29
N HIS A 76 -7.16 -4.59 11.88
CA HIS A 76 -7.35 -3.26 12.41
C HIS A 76 -6.68 -2.25 11.49
N PHE A 77 -7.46 -1.33 10.92
CA PHE A 77 -6.90 -0.17 10.26
C PHE A 77 -6.68 0.94 11.28
N ARG A 78 -5.48 1.47 11.32
CA ARG A 78 -5.14 2.59 12.21
C ARG A 78 -4.97 3.86 11.39
N PHE A 79 -5.75 4.88 11.73
CA PHE A 79 -5.70 6.20 11.10
C PHE A 79 -5.36 7.29 12.12
N ASN A 80 -4.85 8.42 11.64
CA ASN A 80 -4.72 9.62 12.44
C ASN A 80 -6.04 10.39 12.51
N THR A 81 -6.28 11.05 13.64
CA THR A 81 -7.44 11.93 13.81
C THR A 81 -7.00 13.40 13.75
N THR A 82 -7.95 14.29 13.49
CA THR A 82 -7.72 15.74 13.56
C THR A 82 -7.36 16.23 14.96
N GLU A 83 -7.51 15.40 15.99
CA GLU A 83 -7.18 15.68 17.40
C GLU A 83 -5.74 15.22 17.75
N ASN A 84 -4.89 14.96 16.75
CA ASN A 84 -3.50 14.54 16.92
C ASN A 84 -3.35 13.19 17.65
N THR A 85 -4.37 12.33 17.57
CA THR A 85 -4.38 10.96 18.10
C THR A 85 -4.51 9.95 16.96
N SER A 86 -4.64 8.67 17.30
CA SER A 86 -5.01 7.62 16.34
C SER A 86 -6.34 6.96 16.71
N GLN A 87 -7.01 6.42 15.69
CA GLN A 87 -8.25 5.66 15.81
C GLN A 87 -8.09 4.32 15.10
N TYR A 88 -8.55 3.26 15.77
CA TYR A 88 -8.58 1.92 15.22
C TYR A 88 -9.97 1.61 14.65
N PHE A 89 -9.97 0.91 13.53
CA PHE A 89 -11.16 0.44 12.85
C PHE A 89 -11.05 -1.06 12.63
N LYS A 90 -11.80 -1.81 13.44
CA LYS A 90 -11.87 -3.25 13.35
C LYS A 90 -12.68 -3.60 12.11
N THR A 91 -12.07 -4.35 11.18
CA THR A 91 -12.65 -4.60 9.87
C THR A 91 -12.59 -6.09 9.54
N GLY A 92 -13.76 -6.70 9.39
CA GLY A 92 -13.90 -8.04 8.82
C GLY A 92 -13.54 -8.01 7.33
N LEU A 93 -12.75 -8.99 6.89
CA LEU A 93 -12.31 -9.13 5.49
C LEU A 93 -13.13 -10.14 4.71
N LEU A 94 -14.00 -10.91 5.38
CA LEU A 94 -14.85 -11.93 4.81
C LEU A 94 -16.32 -11.65 5.14
N LYS A 95 -17.20 -12.03 4.22
CA LYS A 95 -18.64 -12.13 4.46
C LYS A 95 -18.96 -13.34 5.34
N ILE A 96 -20.22 -13.44 5.76
CA ILE A 96 -20.74 -14.56 6.57
C ILE A 96 -20.56 -15.90 5.84
N ASP A 97 -20.68 -15.91 4.50
CA ASP A 97 -20.49 -17.10 3.66
C ASP A 97 -19.00 -17.45 3.40
N GLY A 98 -18.06 -16.69 3.98
CA GLY A 98 -16.62 -16.87 3.82
C GLY A 98 -16.04 -16.24 2.54
N THR A 99 -16.85 -15.59 1.70
CA THR A 99 -16.34 -14.90 0.51
C THR A 99 -15.63 -13.58 0.88
N PRO A 100 -14.53 -13.21 0.20
CA PRO A 100 -13.84 -11.95 0.47
C PRO A 100 -14.70 -10.70 0.23
N LEU A 101 -14.56 -9.71 1.12
CA LEU A 101 -15.12 -8.35 0.97
C LEU A 101 -14.25 -7.45 0.08
N TRP A 102 -13.05 -7.91 -0.25
CA TRP A 102 -12.07 -7.25 -1.11
C TRP A 102 -11.94 -8.03 -2.42
N LEU A 103 -11.44 -7.36 -3.46
CA LEU A 103 -11.12 -7.98 -4.75
C LEU A 103 -9.62 -7.97 -4.98
N GLN A 104 -9.15 -9.01 -5.67
CA GLN A 104 -7.79 -9.12 -6.16
C GLN A 104 -7.76 -8.97 -7.68
N HIS A 105 -6.56 -8.78 -8.22
CA HIS A 105 -6.35 -8.81 -9.66
C HIS A 105 -6.60 -10.20 -10.26
N GLU A 106 -7.09 -10.27 -11.50
CA GLU A 106 -7.30 -11.54 -12.22
C GLU A 106 -5.97 -12.20 -12.61
N ASN A 107 -5.05 -11.39 -13.14
CA ASN A 107 -3.67 -11.83 -13.35
C ASN A 107 -3.00 -12.16 -12.01
N LYS A 108 -2.66 -13.43 -11.81
CA LYS A 108 -2.03 -13.93 -10.56
C LYS A 108 -0.65 -13.33 -10.28
N LYS A 109 0.05 -12.84 -11.30
CA LYS A 109 1.33 -12.11 -11.16
C LYS A 109 1.17 -10.80 -10.39
N VAL A 110 -0.02 -10.20 -10.46
CA VAL A 110 -0.32 -8.92 -9.81
C VAL A 110 -0.74 -9.16 -8.36
N ASP A 111 0.10 -8.68 -7.44
CA ASP A 111 -0.09 -8.84 -6.00
C ASP A 111 -0.77 -7.61 -5.40
N LEU A 112 -2.04 -7.40 -5.78
CA LEU A 112 -2.88 -6.30 -5.31
C LEU A 112 -4.20 -6.79 -4.73
N ALA A 113 -4.63 -6.13 -3.65
CA ALA A 113 -5.95 -6.25 -3.05
C ALA A 113 -6.57 -4.87 -2.87
N VAL A 114 -7.86 -4.77 -3.17
CA VAL A 114 -8.64 -3.53 -3.07
C VAL A 114 -9.89 -3.79 -2.24
N LEU A 115 -10.06 -3.02 -1.17
CA LEU A 115 -11.18 -3.09 -0.24
C LEU A 115 -11.97 -1.77 -0.28
N PRO A 116 -13.28 -1.77 -0.56
CA PRO A 116 -14.09 -0.56 -0.48
C PRO A 116 -14.20 -0.06 0.96
N ILE A 117 -14.06 1.25 1.15
CA ILE A 117 -14.11 1.90 2.47
C ILE A 117 -15.34 2.79 2.58
N ASN A 118 -16.08 2.64 3.69
CA ASN A 118 -17.19 3.52 4.01
C ASN A 118 -16.67 4.83 4.61
N LEU A 119 -16.59 5.88 3.79
CA LEU A 119 -16.12 7.20 4.21
C LEU A 119 -16.96 7.86 5.31
N LYS A 120 -18.24 7.46 5.48
CA LYS A 120 -19.08 8.03 6.53
C LYS A 120 -18.50 7.71 7.91
N VAL A 121 -18.11 6.44 8.13
CA VAL A 121 -17.50 5.99 9.38
C VAL A 121 -16.19 6.72 9.66
N ILE A 122 -15.36 6.92 8.64
CA ILE A 122 -14.09 7.66 8.73
C ILE A 122 -14.32 9.12 9.12
N LYS A 123 -15.32 9.78 8.52
CA LYS A 123 -15.67 11.18 8.83
C LYS A 123 -16.26 11.34 10.22
N ASP A 124 -17.18 10.46 10.62
CA ASP A 124 -17.84 10.50 11.94
C ASP A 124 -16.80 10.34 13.07
N ALA A 125 -15.72 9.60 12.82
CA ALA A 125 -14.60 9.43 13.73
C ALA A 125 -13.55 10.55 13.69
N LYS A 126 -13.79 11.64 12.94
CA LYS A 126 -12.86 12.77 12.76
C LYS A 126 -11.45 12.35 12.31
N VAL A 127 -11.37 11.35 11.44
CA VAL A 127 -10.11 10.94 10.84
C VAL A 127 -9.58 12.03 9.92
N GLU A 128 -8.29 12.34 10.04
CA GLU A 128 -7.57 13.14 9.07
C GLU A 128 -7.13 12.22 7.93
N TYR A 129 -7.74 12.36 6.75
CA TYR A 129 -7.44 11.51 5.60
C TYR A 129 -7.25 12.29 4.30
N HIS A 130 -6.51 11.66 3.40
CA HIS A 130 -6.42 12.01 1.98
C HIS A 130 -6.63 10.74 1.16
N PHE A 131 -7.01 10.87 -0.12
CA PHE A 131 -6.99 9.76 -1.05
C PHE A 131 -6.41 10.24 -2.37
N PHE A 132 -5.60 9.41 -3.00
CA PHE A 132 -5.11 9.69 -4.35
C PHE A 132 -6.27 9.57 -5.33
N ASN A 133 -6.43 10.57 -6.16
CA ASN A 133 -7.40 10.57 -7.26
C ASN A 133 -6.66 10.55 -8.59
N THR A 134 -7.38 10.45 -9.71
CA THR A 134 -6.79 10.37 -11.05
C THR A 134 -5.77 11.46 -11.40
N THR A 135 -5.84 12.65 -10.78
CA THR A 135 -4.84 13.72 -11.00
C THR A 135 -3.49 13.46 -10.35
N ASP A 136 -3.46 12.60 -9.33
CA ASP A 136 -2.30 12.35 -8.48
C ASP A 136 -1.52 11.11 -8.96
N LEU A 137 -1.95 10.47 -10.06
CA LEU A 137 -1.42 9.18 -10.51
C LEU A 137 -0.56 9.33 -11.75
N PHE A 138 0.61 8.72 -11.72
CA PHE A 138 1.52 8.64 -12.85
C PHE A 138 1.62 7.18 -13.28
N PHE A 139 1.02 6.84 -14.42
CA PHE A 139 1.04 5.49 -14.96
C PHE A 139 2.40 5.17 -15.56
N ALA A 140 2.88 3.93 -15.37
CA ALA A 140 4.18 3.49 -15.87
C ALA A 140 4.27 3.61 -17.40
N LYS A 141 3.18 3.29 -18.10
CA LYS A 141 3.08 3.48 -19.56
C LYS A 141 3.28 4.94 -20.03
N ASP A 142 3.00 5.92 -19.18
CA ASP A 142 3.07 7.35 -19.51
C ASP A 142 4.35 8.00 -18.93
N PHE A 143 5.27 7.23 -18.34
CA PHE A 143 6.48 7.75 -17.71
C PHE A 143 7.32 8.58 -18.68
N LYS A 144 7.51 8.11 -19.91
CA LYS A 144 8.26 8.85 -20.94
C LYS A 144 7.66 10.23 -21.21
N GLU A 145 6.34 10.32 -21.35
CA GLU A 145 5.62 11.59 -21.57
C GLU A 145 5.71 12.51 -20.35
N LYS A 146 5.71 11.93 -19.15
CA LYS A 146 5.89 12.62 -17.88
C LYS A 146 7.35 12.93 -17.54
N LYS A 147 8.30 12.61 -18.42
CA LYS A 147 9.74 12.78 -18.19
C LYS A 147 10.19 12.08 -16.89
N ILE A 148 9.65 10.88 -16.67
CA ILE A 148 10.01 9.97 -15.59
C ILE A 148 10.82 8.83 -16.21
N SER A 149 11.95 8.48 -15.62
CA SER A 149 12.89 7.51 -16.16
C SER A 149 13.72 6.83 -15.06
N THR A 150 14.44 5.77 -15.45
CA THR A 150 15.43 5.13 -14.59
C THR A 150 16.42 6.17 -14.04
N GLY A 151 16.67 6.13 -12.73
CA GLY A 151 17.48 7.09 -11.99
C GLY A 151 16.66 8.16 -11.26
N ASP A 152 15.40 8.39 -11.64
CA ASP A 152 14.57 9.39 -10.96
C ASP A 152 14.21 8.98 -9.54
N GLY A 153 14.21 9.96 -8.65
CA GLY A 153 13.97 9.75 -7.23
C GLY A 153 12.53 9.37 -6.90
N LEU A 154 12.39 8.61 -5.83
CA LEU A 154 11.12 8.13 -5.30
C LEU A 154 11.06 8.35 -3.79
N PHE A 155 9.84 8.52 -3.28
CA PHE A 155 9.50 8.34 -1.88
C PHE A 155 8.72 7.03 -1.70
N VAL A 156 9.16 6.18 -0.78
CA VAL A 156 8.49 4.93 -0.40
C VAL A 156 7.89 5.13 0.99
N LEU A 157 6.57 5.03 1.08
CA LEU A 157 5.83 5.34 2.31
C LEU A 157 5.33 4.06 2.98
N GLY A 158 5.41 3.99 4.32
CA GLY A 158 4.78 2.91 5.07
C GLY A 158 5.11 2.88 6.55
N PHE A 159 4.86 1.72 7.16
CA PHE A 159 5.07 1.43 8.57
C PHE A 159 5.98 0.20 8.78
N PRO A 160 7.25 0.26 8.33
CA PRO A 160 8.17 -0.84 8.48
C PRO A 160 8.38 -1.18 9.97
N MET A 161 8.56 -2.48 10.26
CA MET A 161 8.96 -2.98 11.58
C MET A 161 8.02 -2.59 12.73
N ASN A 162 6.71 -2.42 12.46
CA ASN A 162 5.72 -1.98 13.45
C ASN A 162 5.98 -0.59 14.06
N ILE A 163 6.72 0.27 13.34
CA ILE A 163 7.03 1.63 13.80
C ILE A 163 5.97 2.59 13.26
N SER A 164 4.79 2.59 13.90
CA SER A 164 3.71 3.53 13.60
C SER A 164 3.67 4.71 14.57
N GLY A 165 4.19 4.58 15.80
CA GLY A 165 4.21 5.64 16.81
C GLY A 165 3.16 5.40 17.90
N LYS A 166 3.37 6.00 19.08
CA LYS A 166 2.56 5.69 20.28
C LYS A 166 1.16 6.31 20.22
N SER A 167 1.06 7.64 20.22
CA SER A 167 -0.23 8.33 20.27
C SER A 167 -0.92 8.43 18.90
N LYS A 168 -0.13 8.56 17.84
CA LYS A 168 -0.59 8.66 16.45
C LYS A 168 0.40 7.99 15.50
N ASN A 169 -0.05 7.79 14.27
CA ASN A 169 0.77 7.31 13.18
C ASN A 169 1.75 8.38 12.69
N PHE A 170 3.02 8.01 12.54
CA PHE A 170 4.02 8.76 11.80
C PHE A 170 4.46 7.89 10.64
N VAL A 171 4.02 8.24 9.43
CA VAL A 171 4.41 7.53 8.21
C VAL A 171 5.92 7.64 8.04
N ILE A 172 6.58 6.51 7.87
CA ILE A 172 8.01 6.48 7.57
C ILE A 172 8.17 6.73 6.09
N VAL A 173 8.86 7.82 5.76
CA VAL A 173 9.22 8.19 4.38
C VAL A 173 10.65 7.73 4.12
N ARG A 174 10.82 6.81 3.18
CA ARG A 174 12.14 6.40 2.68
C ARG A 174 12.36 6.96 1.29
N GLN A 175 13.61 7.11 0.89
CA GLN A 175 13.98 7.49 -0.45
C GLN A 175 14.50 6.29 -1.24
N GLY A 176 14.35 6.35 -2.55
CA GLY A 176 14.92 5.41 -3.50
C GLY A 176 14.96 6.00 -4.91
N ILE A 177 15.28 5.17 -5.90
CA ILE A 177 15.23 5.56 -7.32
C ILE A 177 14.51 4.49 -8.14
N ILE A 178 14.03 4.85 -9.32
CA ILE A 178 13.64 3.86 -10.34
C ILE A 178 14.92 3.16 -10.81
N ALA A 179 15.06 1.86 -10.49
CA ALA A 179 16.26 1.08 -10.83
C ALA A 179 16.15 0.46 -12.22
N ARG A 180 14.95 0.03 -12.62
CA ARG A 180 14.67 -0.52 -13.95
C ARG A 180 13.19 -0.43 -14.25
N VAL A 181 12.85 0.26 -15.34
CA VAL A 181 11.51 0.28 -15.93
C VAL A 181 11.64 0.20 -17.45
N ASP A 182 11.09 -0.86 -18.03
CA ASP A 182 11.09 -1.15 -19.46
C ASP A 182 9.95 -2.11 -19.79
N GLU A 183 9.71 -2.32 -21.08
CA GLU A 183 8.59 -3.12 -21.58
C GLU A 183 8.62 -4.56 -21.02
N GLU A 184 9.80 -5.18 -20.92
CA GLU A 184 9.95 -6.56 -20.45
C GLU A 184 9.49 -6.73 -18.99
N VAL A 185 9.93 -5.85 -18.08
CA VAL A 185 9.47 -5.95 -16.67
C VAL A 185 7.99 -5.60 -16.52
N LEU A 186 7.48 -4.66 -17.33
CA LEU A 186 6.08 -4.26 -17.29
C LEU A 186 5.14 -5.36 -17.80
N GLU A 187 5.57 -6.22 -18.74
CA GLU A 187 4.83 -7.44 -19.13
C GLU A 187 4.64 -8.42 -17.96
N ASP A 188 5.58 -8.43 -17.01
CA ASP A 188 5.47 -9.16 -15.76
C ASP A 188 4.71 -8.41 -14.66
N CYS A 189 4.12 -7.26 -15.00
CA CYS A 189 3.31 -6.41 -14.13
C CYS A 189 4.05 -5.82 -12.92
N PHE A 190 5.37 -5.61 -13.04
CA PHE A 190 6.14 -4.88 -12.04
C PHE A 190 7.24 -4.03 -12.71
N TYR A 191 7.87 -3.17 -11.93
CA TYR A 191 9.17 -2.58 -12.26
C TYR A 191 10.05 -2.57 -11.00
N TYR A 192 11.35 -2.33 -11.16
CA TYR A 192 12.28 -2.34 -10.03
C TYR A 192 12.61 -0.94 -9.57
N ILE A 193 12.68 -0.79 -8.25
CA ILE A 193 13.25 0.36 -7.58
C ILE A 193 14.45 -0.08 -6.74
N ASP A 194 15.42 0.81 -6.58
CA ASP A 194 16.44 0.68 -5.54
C ASP A 194 15.95 1.44 -4.33
N ALA A 195 15.48 0.69 -3.35
CA ALA A 195 14.99 1.23 -2.10
C ALA A 195 15.07 0.14 -1.03
N SER A 196 15.38 0.54 0.19
CA SER A 196 15.25 -0.39 1.29
C SER A 196 13.75 -0.65 1.60
N ALA A 197 13.31 -1.90 1.50
CA ALA A 197 12.00 -2.34 1.97
C ALA A 197 12.15 -3.42 3.05
N TYR A 198 11.34 -3.32 4.09
CA TYR A 198 11.31 -4.26 5.20
C TYR A 198 9.88 -4.75 5.43
N PRO A 199 9.66 -5.84 6.20
CA PRO A 199 8.33 -6.22 6.65
C PRO A 199 7.57 -5.02 7.21
N GLY A 200 6.32 -4.85 6.75
CA GLY A 200 5.48 -3.67 7.01
C GLY A 200 5.38 -2.69 5.84
N ASN A 201 6.34 -2.67 4.90
CA ASN A 201 6.25 -1.83 3.69
C ASN A 201 5.37 -2.44 2.59
N SER A 202 5.04 -3.73 2.64
CA SER A 202 4.13 -4.39 1.70
C SER A 202 2.82 -3.60 1.61
N GLY A 203 2.40 -3.27 0.39
CA GLY A 203 1.20 -2.52 0.10
C GLY A 203 1.36 -1.01 0.24
N GLY A 204 2.55 -0.53 0.62
CA GLY A 204 2.84 0.89 0.75
C GLY A 204 2.91 1.61 -0.60
N PRO A 205 2.45 2.88 -0.68
CA PRO A 205 2.50 3.65 -1.91
C PRO A 205 3.92 4.15 -2.21
N VAL A 206 4.25 4.17 -3.50
CA VAL A 206 5.49 4.73 -4.04
C VAL A 206 5.17 6.01 -4.78
N ILE A 207 5.79 7.12 -4.38
CA ILE A 207 5.55 8.46 -4.92
C ILE A 207 6.77 8.92 -5.72
N HIS A 208 6.57 9.41 -6.93
CA HIS A 208 7.60 10.12 -7.68
C HIS A 208 8.07 11.36 -6.92
N LYS A 209 9.38 11.50 -6.70
CA LYS A 209 9.97 12.71 -6.14
C LYS A 209 10.11 13.73 -7.28
N PRO A 210 9.70 15.00 -7.09
CA PRO A 210 10.00 16.04 -8.08
C PRO A 210 11.51 16.11 -8.39
N GLU A 211 11.85 15.99 -9.68
CA GLU A 211 13.20 16.12 -10.23
C GLU A 211 13.22 17.29 -11.21
N VAL A 212 13.70 18.44 -10.75
CA VAL A 212 13.78 19.66 -11.58
C VAL A 212 15.11 19.79 -12.33
N VAL A 213 16.09 18.96 -11.97
CA VAL A 213 17.40 18.90 -12.61
C VAL A 213 17.37 17.81 -13.68
N ALA A 214 17.79 18.15 -14.89
CA ALA A 214 17.94 17.23 -16.00
C ALA A 214 19.43 17.14 -16.41
N ILE A 215 19.84 15.99 -16.93
CA ILE A 215 21.22 15.71 -17.36
C ILE A 215 21.17 15.28 -18.83
N GLY A 216 21.91 16.00 -19.68
CA GLY A 216 21.96 15.69 -21.12
C GLY A 216 20.57 15.79 -21.76
N GLU A 217 20.08 14.67 -22.28
CA GLU A 217 18.80 14.58 -23.00
C GLU A 217 17.60 14.27 -22.10
N THR A 218 17.78 14.14 -20.79
CA THR A 218 16.65 13.86 -19.88
C THR A 218 15.73 15.08 -19.71
N GLY A 219 14.50 14.83 -19.28
CA GLY A 219 13.53 15.87 -18.97
C GLY A 219 13.43 16.13 -17.47
N SER A 220 12.92 17.31 -17.10
CA SER A 220 12.56 17.63 -15.72
C SER A 220 11.06 17.45 -15.46
N ASN A 221 10.72 17.01 -14.26
CA ASN A 221 9.36 16.88 -13.75
C ASN A 221 9.27 17.46 -12.33
N SER A 222 8.58 18.60 -12.19
CA SER A 222 8.41 19.30 -10.91
C SER A 222 7.21 18.81 -10.07
N SER A 223 6.58 17.70 -10.46
CA SER A 223 5.34 17.20 -9.84
C SER A 223 5.56 15.87 -9.11
N ALA A 224 4.83 15.71 -8.00
CA ALA A 224 4.80 14.48 -7.23
C ALA A 224 3.53 13.70 -7.55
N GLY A 225 3.66 12.39 -7.79
CA GLY A 225 2.53 11.54 -8.12
C GLY A 225 2.76 10.11 -7.67
N LEU A 226 1.68 9.42 -7.36
CA LEU A 226 1.68 8.00 -7.03
C LEU A 226 1.99 7.19 -8.29
N VAL A 227 3.07 6.42 -8.25
CA VAL A 227 3.59 5.63 -9.39
C VAL A 227 3.36 4.13 -9.23
N GLY A 228 3.16 3.64 -8.00
CA GLY A 228 2.91 2.22 -7.79
C GLY A 228 2.81 1.80 -6.33
N VAL A 229 2.80 0.49 -6.13
CA VAL A 229 2.63 -0.17 -4.83
C VAL A 229 3.80 -1.10 -4.57
N VAL A 230 4.45 -0.98 -3.42
CA VAL A 230 5.50 -1.92 -2.97
C VAL A 230 4.89 -3.32 -2.91
N SER A 231 5.53 -4.31 -3.55
CA SER A 231 5.10 -5.71 -3.50
C SER A 231 6.09 -6.62 -2.80
N ALA A 232 7.33 -6.71 -3.29
CA ALA A 232 8.31 -7.67 -2.74
C ALA A 232 9.75 -7.19 -2.91
N GLY A 233 10.59 -7.41 -1.89
CA GLY A 233 12.04 -7.27 -2.00
C GLY A 233 12.65 -8.46 -2.74
N VAL A 234 13.69 -8.20 -3.54
CA VAL A 234 14.51 -9.23 -4.17
C VAL A 234 15.59 -9.65 -3.17
N THR A 235 15.67 -10.95 -2.90
CA THR A 235 16.63 -11.52 -1.96
C THR A 235 17.72 -12.30 -2.68
N TYR A 236 18.92 -12.23 -2.14
CA TYR A 236 20.02 -13.14 -2.48
C TYR A 236 20.09 -14.23 -1.42
N SER A 237 20.29 -15.47 -1.82
CA SER A 237 20.41 -16.61 -0.90
C SER A 237 21.70 -17.37 -1.14
N ASP A 238 22.43 -17.63 -0.06
CA ASP A 238 23.65 -18.44 -0.06
C ASP A 238 23.46 -19.66 0.84
N VAL A 239 23.96 -20.82 0.43
CA VAL A 239 23.68 -22.10 1.10
C VAL A 239 24.97 -22.68 1.66
N ALA A 240 25.06 -22.78 2.99
CA ALA A 240 26.10 -23.56 3.63
C ALA A 240 25.79 -25.05 3.51
N VAL A 241 26.74 -25.78 2.94
CA VAL A 241 26.68 -27.24 2.78
C VAL A 241 27.65 -27.94 3.74
N SER A 242 27.26 -29.12 4.22
CA SER A 242 28.13 -30.02 4.95
C SER A 242 29.26 -30.50 4.05
N GLN A 243 30.52 -30.23 4.42
CA GLN A 243 31.67 -30.68 3.62
C GLN A 243 31.79 -32.22 3.55
N GLN A 244 31.27 -32.94 4.54
CA GLN A 244 31.32 -34.40 4.58
C GLN A 244 30.21 -35.06 3.75
N THR A 245 29.00 -34.51 3.79
CA THR A 245 27.81 -35.16 3.20
C THR A 245 27.28 -34.46 1.94
N GLY A 246 27.74 -33.24 1.65
CA GLY A 246 27.22 -32.40 0.57
C GLY A 246 25.83 -31.81 0.81
N GLU A 247 25.20 -32.11 1.96
CA GLU A 247 23.84 -31.66 2.25
C GLU A 247 23.79 -30.19 2.68
N ALA A 248 22.77 -29.47 2.22
CA ALA A 248 22.45 -28.13 2.71
C ALA A 248 22.11 -28.17 4.21
N LYS A 249 22.79 -27.33 5.00
CA LYS A 249 22.55 -27.20 6.44
C LYS A 249 21.91 -25.86 6.81
N ILE A 250 22.35 -24.77 6.17
CA ILE A 250 21.87 -23.41 6.50
C ILE A 250 21.72 -22.63 5.19
N ILE A 251 20.65 -21.84 5.08
CA ILE A 251 20.44 -20.88 3.98
C ILE A 251 20.50 -19.48 4.57
N PHE A 252 21.50 -18.69 4.17
CA PHE A 252 21.59 -17.27 4.45
C PHE A 252 20.77 -16.53 3.41
N THR A 253 19.96 -15.56 3.83
CA THR A 253 19.12 -14.77 2.91
C THR A 253 19.26 -13.29 3.24
N GLU A 254 19.65 -12.51 2.24
CA GLU A 254 19.91 -11.07 2.36
C GLU A 254 19.04 -10.26 1.40
N GLN A 255 18.68 -9.04 1.78
CA GLN A 255 17.98 -8.11 0.90
C GLN A 255 18.98 -7.46 -0.05
N THR A 256 18.69 -7.48 -1.35
CA THR A 256 19.58 -6.92 -2.37
C THR A 256 19.47 -5.39 -2.50
N GLY A 257 18.46 -4.77 -1.90
CA GLY A 257 18.08 -3.37 -2.12
C GLY A 257 17.12 -3.17 -3.30
N LEU A 258 16.97 -4.18 -4.18
CA LEU A 258 15.97 -4.14 -5.24
C LEU A 258 14.59 -4.52 -4.72
N VAL A 259 13.59 -3.73 -5.09
CA VAL A 259 12.19 -3.93 -4.70
C VAL A 259 11.31 -3.89 -5.94
N LYS A 260 10.42 -4.87 -6.05
CA LYS A 260 9.36 -4.91 -7.07
C LYS A 260 8.22 -3.99 -6.66
N VAL A 261 7.86 -3.12 -7.60
CA VAL A 261 6.72 -2.21 -7.48
C VAL A 261 5.71 -2.57 -8.56
N VAL A 262 4.44 -2.72 -8.16
CA VAL A 262 3.34 -2.93 -9.09
C VAL A 262 2.88 -1.57 -9.62
N PRO A 263 2.83 -1.34 -10.94
CA PRO A 263 2.34 -0.10 -11.54
C PRO A 263 0.94 0.27 -11.07
N ILE A 264 0.71 1.57 -10.87
CA ILE A 264 -0.52 2.05 -10.24
C ILE A 264 -1.77 1.86 -11.11
N GLU A 265 -1.62 1.85 -12.43
CA GLU A 265 -2.71 1.64 -13.39
C GLU A 265 -3.47 0.32 -13.17
N LEU A 266 -2.79 -0.73 -12.71
CA LEU A 266 -3.36 -2.06 -12.51
C LEU A 266 -4.39 -2.11 -11.38
N ILE A 267 -4.40 -1.12 -10.48
CA ILE A 267 -5.44 -1.01 -9.44
C ILE A 267 -6.80 -0.72 -10.08
N TYR A 268 -6.85 0.04 -11.18
CA TYR A 268 -8.14 0.40 -11.78
C TYR A 268 -8.85 -0.79 -12.44
N GLU A 269 -8.11 -1.78 -12.90
CA GLU A 269 -8.69 -3.05 -13.37
C GLU A 269 -9.50 -3.76 -12.27
N ILE A 270 -9.13 -3.55 -11.00
CA ILE A 270 -9.84 -4.07 -9.83
C ILE A 270 -10.96 -3.10 -9.42
N ILE A 271 -10.67 -1.80 -9.29
CA ILE A 271 -11.64 -0.78 -8.86
C ILE A 271 -12.85 -0.75 -9.80
N ASP A 272 -12.64 -0.84 -11.11
CA ASP A 272 -13.73 -0.73 -12.08
C ASP A 272 -14.75 -1.87 -11.91
N LYS A 273 -14.35 -3.04 -11.41
CA LYS A 273 -15.27 -4.15 -11.06
C LYS A 273 -16.20 -3.81 -9.89
N PHE A 274 -15.75 -2.99 -8.95
CA PHE A 274 -16.60 -2.47 -7.86
C PHE A 274 -17.54 -1.35 -8.32
N MET A 275 -17.30 -0.78 -9.48
CA MET A 275 -18.12 0.29 -10.08
C MET A 275 -19.20 -0.28 -10.99
N THR A 276 -19.05 -1.51 -11.46
CA THR A 276 -20.06 -2.21 -12.26
C THR A 276 -21.28 -2.58 -11.39
N PRO A 277 -22.53 -2.27 -11.80
CA PRO A 277 -23.73 -2.46 -10.98
C PRO A 277 -24.02 -3.91 -10.53
N LYS A 278 -23.35 -4.93 -11.11
CA LYS A 278 -23.61 -6.36 -10.83
C LYS A 278 -22.81 -6.94 -9.67
N THR A 279 -21.90 -6.19 -9.07
CA THR A 279 -21.04 -6.66 -7.97
C THR A 279 -20.80 -5.55 -6.97
N LEU A 280 -21.82 -5.22 -6.20
CA LEU A 280 -21.63 -4.57 -4.91
C LEU A 280 -21.50 -5.67 -3.86
N PRO A 281 -20.29 -6.08 -3.44
CA PRO A 281 -20.17 -6.73 -2.15
C PRO A 281 -20.72 -5.75 -1.11
N GLU A 282 -21.51 -6.26 -0.16
CA GLU A 282 -21.92 -5.51 1.02
C GLU A 282 -20.70 -4.79 1.58
N GLU A 283 -20.81 -3.47 1.80
CA GLU A 283 -19.73 -2.69 2.38
C GLU A 283 -19.28 -3.35 3.70
N ALA A 284 -17.98 -3.53 3.88
CA ALA A 284 -17.45 -4.08 5.11
C ALA A 284 -17.97 -3.23 6.30
N LYS A 285 -18.62 -3.89 7.26
CA LYS A 285 -19.01 -3.24 8.53
C LYS A 285 -17.73 -2.86 9.25
N VAL A 286 -17.49 -1.56 9.32
CA VAL A 286 -16.42 -1.00 10.14
C VAL A 286 -17.03 -0.67 11.50
N GLU A 287 -16.70 -1.47 12.52
CA GLU A 287 -17.13 -1.21 13.89
C GLU A 287 -16.08 -0.37 14.63
N ASN A 288 -16.56 0.67 15.33
CA ASN A 288 -15.73 1.61 16.07
C ASN A 288 -15.24 0.94 17.35
N ALA A 289 -14.00 0.43 17.35
CA ALA A 289 -13.32 0.02 18.57
C ALA A 289 -12.87 1.29 19.29
N GLY A 290 -13.58 1.68 20.36
CA GLY A 290 -13.43 2.97 21.03
C GLY A 290 -12.00 3.34 21.47
N LYS A 291 -11.82 4.60 21.88
CA LYS A 291 -10.54 5.15 22.37
C LYS A 291 -10.04 4.36 23.59
N GLU A 292 -9.00 3.55 23.42
CA GLU A 292 -8.19 3.07 24.56
C GLU A 292 -7.41 4.26 25.11
N LYS A 293 -7.72 4.65 26.36
CA LYS A 293 -6.88 5.55 27.12
C LYS A 293 -5.57 4.82 27.40
N ALA A 294 -4.47 5.34 26.84
CA ALA A 294 -3.14 4.95 27.27
C ALA A 294 -3.02 5.23 28.78
N ALA A 295 -2.76 4.18 29.55
CA ALA A 295 -2.16 4.28 30.87
C ALA A 295 -0.65 4.46 30.72
#